data_AF-A2FEH1-F1
#
_entry.id   AF-A2FEH1-F1
#
_cell.length_a   1.000
_cell.length_b   1.000
_cell.length_c   1.000
_cell.angle_alpha   90.00
_cell.angle_beta   90.00
_cell.angle_gamma   90.00
#
_symmetry.space_group_name_H-M   'P 1'
#
loop_
_entity.id
_entity.type
_entity.pdbx_description
1 polymer ?
#
loop_
_entity_poly.entity_id
_entity_poly.type
_entity_poly.pdbx_seq_one_letter_code
_entity_poly.pdbx_strand_id
1 'polypeptide(L)'
;MNSSNIYDTIKTKRFRDFSDIIFANIKDQEAIEDRIIRNEPLIDTVINCLESHYGSKLTVDQLRIYARCASKIINKKIDRLANRNRMALLCWYSENWNEIQPHLNEFLPMDKNPTCPSSISFSKISNQIDPSDFHQLLNYH
;
A
#
# COMPACT_ATOMS: atom_id res chain seq x y z
N MET A 1 37.24 24.07 25.22
CA MET A 1 37.20 23.91 23.76
C MET A 1 36.82 22.47 23.43
N ASN A 2 35.53 22.15 23.19
CA ASN A 2 35.11 20.79 22.80
C ASN A 2 33.83 20.76 21.91
N SER A 3 33.33 21.91 21.45
CA SER A 3 32.06 21.96 20.72
C SER A 3 32.18 21.63 19.23
N SER A 4 33.33 21.82 18.58
CA SER A 4 33.47 21.58 17.13
C SER A 4 33.36 20.11 16.71
N ASN A 5 33.77 19.17 17.56
CA ASN A 5 33.83 17.75 17.19
C ASN A 5 32.44 17.08 17.16
N ILE A 6 31.47 17.60 17.94
CA ILE A 6 30.10 17.06 17.99
C ILE A 6 29.32 17.45 16.73
N TYR A 7 29.44 18.69 16.25
CA TYR A 7 28.75 19.14 15.04
C TYR A 7 29.24 18.41 13.79
N ASP A 8 30.54 18.17 13.66
CA ASP A 8 31.10 17.39 12.54
C ASP A 8 30.68 15.92 12.59
N THR A 9 30.57 15.33 13.78
CA THR A 9 30.08 13.95 13.97
C THR A 9 28.58 13.83 13.66
N ILE A 10 27.77 14.82 14.01
CA ILE A 10 26.31 14.83 13.71
C ILE A 10 26.07 15.07 12.22
N LYS A 11 26.84 15.96 11.59
CA LYS A 11 26.69 16.29 10.16
C LYS A 11 27.11 15.13 9.26
N THR A 12 28.16 14.40 9.62
CA THR A 12 28.63 13.22 8.88
C THR A 12 27.71 12.00 9.04
N LYS A 13 27.14 11.76 10.23
CA LYS A 13 26.13 10.70 10.43
C LYS A 13 24.86 10.94 9.62
N ARG A 14 24.28 12.15 9.70
CA ARG A 14 23.09 12.52 8.91
C ARG A 14 23.28 12.35 7.40
N PHE A 15 24.49 12.60 6.89
CA PHE A 15 24.78 12.45 5.46
C PHE A 15 24.88 10.98 5.03
N ARG A 16 25.47 10.10 5.87
CA ARG A 16 25.50 8.65 5.62
C ARG A 16 24.09 8.06 5.64
N ASP A 17 23.30 8.39 6.65
CA ASP A 17 21.93 7.92 6.77
C ASP A 17 21.06 8.33 5.56
N PHE A 18 21.22 9.57 5.09
CA PHE A 18 20.53 10.06 3.89
C PHE A 18 20.97 9.33 2.62
N SER A 19 22.27 9.08 2.45
CA SER A 19 22.80 8.33 1.32
C SER A 19 22.27 6.90 1.29
N ASP A 20 22.25 6.21 2.43
CA ASP A 20 21.77 4.83 2.54
C ASP A 20 20.27 4.72 2.23
N ILE A 21 19.47 5.69 2.68
CA ILE A 21 18.04 5.78 2.33
C ILE A 21 17.85 5.95 0.82
N ILE A 22 18.63 6.83 0.18
CA ILE A 22 18.56 7.02 -1.28
C ILE A 22 18.91 5.73 -2.01
N PHE A 23 20.02 5.07 -1.64
CA PHE A 23 20.41 3.82 -2.28
C PHE A 23 19.36 2.71 -2.09
N ALA A 24 18.76 2.61 -0.91
CA ALA A 24 17.66 1.68 -0.67
C ALA A 24 16.43 1.97 -1.55
N ASN A 25 16.08 3.25 -1.71
CA ASN A 25 14.97 3.65 -2.58
C ASN A 25 15.24 3.37 -4.06
N ILE A 26 16.47 3.62 -4.53
CA ILE A 26 16.88 3.30 -5.91
C ILE A 26 16.75 1.80 -6.16
N LYS A 27 17.30 0.98 -5.26
CA LYS A 27 17.21 -0.48 -5.39
C LYS A 27 15.77 -0.99 -5.33
N ASP A 28 14.94 -0.42 -4.45
CA ASP A 28 13.52 -0.74 -4.40
C ASP A 28 12.82 -0.41 -5.72
N GLN A 29 13.17 0.73 -6.34
CA GLN A 29 12.62 1.16 -7.62
C GLN A 29 13.04 0.24 -8.77
N GLU A 30 14.32 -0.11 -8.88
CA GLU A 30 14.83 -1.08 -9.86
C GLU A 30 14.13 -2.43 -9.72
N ALA A 31 13.95 -2.92 -8.49
CA ALA A 31 13.25 -4.18 -8.23
C ALA A 31 11.77 -4.14 -8.65
N ILE A 32 11.11 -2.97 -8.56
CA ILE A 32 9.75 -2.78 -9.05
C ILE A 32 9.72 -2.79 -10.58
N GLU A 33 10.66 -2.12 -11.24
CA GLU A 33 10.76 -2.06 -12.69
C GLU A 33 10.96 -3.46 -13.31
N ASP A 34 11.90 -4.24 -12.76
CA ASP A 34 12.11 -5.63 -13.17
C ASP A 34 10.84 -6.48 -13.04
N ARG A 35 10.07 -6.25 -11.97
CA ARG A 35 8.84 -6.97 -11.70
C ARG A 35 7.73 -6.58 -12.67
N ILE A 36 7.68 -5.31 -13.07
CA ILE A 36 6.74 -4.81 -14.09
C ILE A 36 7.05 -5.48 -15.43
N ILE A 37 8.31 -5.46 -15.87
CA ILE A 37 8.73 -6.04 -17.15
C ILE A 37 8.32 -7.51 -17.24
N ARG A 38 8.49 -8.28 -16.15
CA ARG A 38 8.08 -9.70 -16.13
C ARG A 38 6.57 -9.92 -16.20
N ASN A 39 5.77 -9.00 -15.67
CA ASN A 39 4.31 -9.16 -15.53
C ASN A 39 3.50 -8.29 -16.50
N GLU A 40 4.16 -7.48 -17.33
CA GLU A 40 3.57 -6.49 -18.24
C GLU A 40 2.28 -6.98 -18.95
N PRO A 41 2.27 -8.12 -19.68
CA PRO A 41 1.08 -8.56 -20.41
C PRO A 41 -0.10 -8.94 -19.50
N LEU A 42 0.19 -9.36 -18.26
CA LEU A 42 -0.82 -9.76 -17.29
C LEU A 42 -1.36 -8.57 -16.51
N ILE A 43 -0.57 -7.51 -16.30
CA ILE A 43 -0.99 -6.33 -15.52
C ILE A 43 -2.24 -5.70 -16.14
N ASP A 44 -2.25 -5.46 -17.45
CA ASP A 44 -3.41 -4.86 -18.12
C ASP A 44 -4.65 -5.76 -18.06
N THR A 45 -4.45 -7.07 -18.23
CA THR A 45 -5.54 -8.06 -18.14
C THR A 45 -6.16 -8.06 -16.74
N VAL A 46 -5.33 -8.02 -15.70
CA VAL A 46 -5.76 -7.96 -14.30
C VAL A 46 -6.51 -6.67 -14.01
N ILE A 47 -5.99 -5.51 -14.43
CA ILE A 47 -6.65 -4.23 -14.21
C ILE A 47 -8.03 -4.25 -14.86
N ASN A 48 -8.12 -4.63 -16.13
CA ASN A 48 -9.38 -4.68 -16.86
C ASN A 48 -10.37 -5.65 -16.20
N CYS A 49 -9.90 -6.81 -15.72
CA CYS A 49 -10.75 -7.77 -15.04
C CYS A 49 -11.27 -7.23 -13.69
N LEU A 50 -10.39 -6.66 -12.87
CA LEU A 50 -10.77 -6.10 -11.57
C LEU A 50 -11.73 -4.91 -11.72
N GLU A 51 -11.48 -4.00 -12.67
CA GLU A 51 -12.34 -2.85 -12.93
C GLU A 51 -13.67 -3.27 -13.57
N SER A 52 -13.66 -4.24 -14.47
CA SER A 52 -14.88 -4.80 -15.07
C SER A 52 -15.72 -5.54 -14.05
N HIS A 53 -15.10 -6.23 -13.09
CA HIS A 53 -15.81 -6.96 -12.04
C HIS A 53 -16.38 -6.02 -10.97
N TYR A 54 -15.63 -4.97 -10.61
CA TYR A 54 -16.09 -3.93 -9.69
C TYR A 54 -17.13 -2.97 -10.32
N GLY A 55 -17.08 -2.79 -11.64
CA GLY A 55 -17.94 -1.87 -12.37
C GLY A 55 -17.46 -0.41 -12.36
N SER A 56 -16.25 -0.12 -11.86
CA SER A 56 -15.63 1.20 -11.97
C SER A 56 -14.10 1.12 -11.86
N LYS A 57 -13.43 2.26 -12.10
CA LYS A 57 -12.00 2.39 -11.81
C LYS A 57 -11.74 2.19 -10.33
N LEU A 58 -10.71 1.40 -10.02
CA LEU A 58 -10.33 1.10 -8.65
C LEU A 58 -9.27 2.09 -8.15
N THR A 59 -9.55 2.68 -7.00
CA THR A 59 -8.56 3.50 -6.28
C THR A 59 -7.47 2.61 -5.67
N VAL A 60 -6.31 3.18 -5.37
CA VAL A 60 -5.18 2.45 -4.76
C VAL A 60 -5.55 1.84 -3.41
N ASP A 61 -6.39 2.54 -2.64
CA ASP A 61 -6.80 2.07 -1.33
C ASP A 61 -7.80 0.92 -1.41
N GLN A 62 -8.72 0.96 -2.37
CA GLN A 62 -9.60 -0.17 -2.68
C GLN A 62 -8.79 -1.39 -3.12
N LEU A 63 -7.84 -1.22 -4.05
CA LEU A 63 -6.93 -2.29 -4.45
C LEU A 63 -6.19 -2.88 -3.26
N ARG A 64 -5.73 -2.06 -2.31
CA ARG A 64 -5.06 -2.55 -1.09
C ARG A 64 -6.00 -3.33 -0.18
N ILE A 65 -7.23 -2.87 0.00
CA ILE A 65 -8.24 -3.56 0.82
C ILE A 65 -8.52 -4.94 0.21
N TYR A 66 -8.79 -4.98 -1.09
CA TYR A 66 -9.05 -6.22 -1.81
C TYR A 66 -7.83 -7.14 -1.82
N ALA A 67 -6.61 -6.60 -1.95
CA ALA A 67 -5.40 -7.41 -1.93
C ALA A 67 -5.23 -8.09 -0.58
N ARG A 68 -5.54 -7.40 0.52
CA ARG A 68 -5.52 -8.00 1.87
C ARG A 68 -6.57 -9.09 2.02
N CYS A 69 -7.77 -8.89 1.47
CA CYS A 69 -8.83 -9.88 1.51
C CYS A 69 -8.45 -11.11 0.65
N ALA A 70 -7.94 -10.91 -0.57
CA ALA A 70 -7.41 -11.97 -1.44
C ALA A 70 -6.21 -12.71 -0.82
N SER A 71 -5.26 -11.97 -0.22
CA SER A 71 -4.08 -12.50 0.49
C SER A 71 -4.44 -13.49 1.59
N LYS A 72 -5.54 -13.25 2.32
CA LYS A 72 -6.06 -14.17 3.33
C LYS A 72 -6.65 -15.43 2.71
N ILE A 73 -7.36 -15.31 1.58
CA ILE A 73 -8.00 -16.43 0.88
C ILE A 73 -6.95 -17.38 0.30
N ILE A 74 -5.97 -16.83 -0.45
CA ILE A 74 -4.91 -17.63 -1.08
C ILE A 74 -3.73 -17.92 -0.14
N ASN A 75 -3.78 -17.43 1.11
CA ASN A 75 -2.73 -17.54 2.12
C ASN A 75 -1.32 -17.08 1.65
N LYS A 76 -1.26 -16.00 0.85
CA LYS A 76 0.01 -15.41 0.39
C LYS A 76 0.20 -14.01 0.92
N LYS A 77 1.40 -13.71 1.41
CA LYS A 77 1.73 -12.39 1.96
C LYS A 77 1.90 -11.36 0.86
N ILE A 78 1.39 -10.16 1.11
CA ILE A 78 1.68 -8.97 0.29
C ILE A 78 3.03 -8.43 0.74
N ASP A 79 3.96 -8.30 -0.19
CA ASP A 79 5.30 -7.79 0.11
C ASP A 79 5.28 -6.29 0.46
N ARG A 80 6.40 -5.82 1.03
CA ARG A 80 6.54 -4.42 1.46
C ARG A 80 6.37 -3.44 0.29
N LEU A 81 6.89 -3.78 -0.90
CA LEU A 81 6.85 -2.91 -2.06
C LEU A 81 5.42 -2.78 -2.58
N ALA A 82 4.70 -3.89 -2.69
CA ALA A 82 3.29 -3.93 -3.06
C ALA A 82 2.39 -3.13 -2.09
N ASN A 83 2.71 -3.10 -0.79
CA ASN A 83 1.96 -2.27 0.16
C ASN A 83 2.16 -0.75 -0.03
N ARG A 84 3.29 -0.33 -0.61
CA ARG A 84 3.69 1.08 -0.75
C ARG A 84 3.49 1.64 -2.15
N ASN A 85 3.62 0.81 -3.17
CA ASN A 85 3.60 1.21 -4.57
C ASN A 85 2.44 0.52 -5.31
N ARG A 86 1.61 1.31 -5.99
CA ARG A 86 0.44 0.80 -6.74
C ARG A 86 0.85 -0.20 -7.82
N MET A 87 1.94 0.05 -8.53
CA MET A 87 2.35 -0.82 -9.63
C MET A 87 2.91 -2.14 -9.10
N ALA A 88 3.69 -2.10 -8.01
CA ALA A 88 4.11 -3.32 -7.33
C ALA A 88 2.92 -4.13 -6.78
N LEU A 89 1.84 -3.47 -6.36
CA LEU A 89 0.60 -4.13 -5.95
C LEU A 89 -0.08 -4.84 -7.11
N LEU A 90 -0.15 -4.20 -8.28
CA LEU A 90 -0.69 -4.82 -9.49
C LEU A 90 0.16 -5.99 -9.95
N CYS A 91 1.49 -5.88 -9.88
CA CYS A 91 2.38 -7.01 -10.13
C CYS A 91 2.10 -8.18 -9.16
N TRP A 92 1.87 -7.90 -7.88
CA TRP A 92 1.50 -8.93 -6.91
C TRP A 92 0.19 -9.63 -7.28
N TYR A 93 -0.81 -8.89 -7.79
CA TYR A 93 -2.03 -9.51 -8.32
C TYR A 93 -1.73 -10.39 -9.54
N SER A 94 -0.96 -9.88 -10.50
CA SER A 94 -0.60 -10.61 -11.73
C SER A 94 0.15 -11.91 -11.45
N GLU A 95 1.11 -11.88 -10.53
CA GLU A 95 1.89 -13.06 -10.13
C GLU A 95 1.04 -14.15 -9.49
N ASN A 96 -0.03 -13.75 -8.82
CA ASN A 96 -0.92 -14.67 -8.10
C ASN A 96 -2.28 -14.81 -8.80
N TRP A 97 -2.39 -14.38 -10.05
CA TRP A 97 -3.67 -14.22 -10.73
C TRP A 97 -4.44 -15.53 -10.85
N ASN A 98 -3.74 -16.62 -11.17
CA ASN A 98 -4.34 -17.95 -11.31
C ASN A 98 -5.05 -18.42 -10.03
N GLU A 99 -4.55 -18.00 -8.86
CA GLU A 99 -5.16 -18.32 -7.57
C GLU A 99 -6.20 -17.28 -7.16
N ILE A 100 -6.03 -16.01 -7.54
CA ILE A 100 -6.96 -14.92 -7.17
C ILE A 100 -8.24 -14.95 -8.01
N GLN A 101 -8.12 -15.19 -9.31
CA GLN A 101 -9.22 -15.15 -10.27
C GLN A 101 -10.46 -15.99 -9.86
N PRO A 102 -10.35 -17.25 -9.40
CA PRO A 102 -11.52 -18.03 -9.01
C PRO A 102 -12.26 -17.46 -7.80
N HIS A 103 -11.59 -16.67 -6.96
CA HIS A 103 -12.13 -16.12 -5.72
C HIS A 103 -12.56 -14.65 -5.83
N LEU A 104 -12.63 -14.07 -7.05
CA LEU A 104 -12.99 -12.66 -7.25
C LEU A 104 -14.29 -12.26 -6.53
N ASN A 105 -15.32 -13.11 -6.62
CA ASN A 105 -16.61 -12.87 -5.99
C ASN A 105 -16.57 -12.84 -4.45
N GLU A 106 -15.55 -13.44 -3.83
CA GLU A 106 -15.45 -13.56 -2.37
C GLU A 106 -14.88 -12.30 -1.70
N PHE A 107 -13.98 -11.59 -2.39
CA PHE A 107 -13.33 -10.40 -1.84
C PHE A 107 -13.71 -9.10 -2.55
N LEU A 108 -14.28 -9.19 -3.75
CA LEU A 108 -14.69 -8.04 -4.55
C LEU A 108 -16.19 -8.16 -4.86
N PRO A 109 -17.06 -7.58 -4.02
CA PRO A 109 -18.49 -7.60 -4.30
C PRO A 109 -18.77 -6.79 -5.56
N MET A 110 -19.67 -7.30 -6.42
CA MET A 110 -20.14 -6.59 -7.63
C MET A 110 -20.94 -5.31 -7.33
N ASP A 111 -21.29 -5.08 -6.05
CA ASP A 111 -22.07 -3.93 -5.60
C ASP A 111 -21.22 -2.85 -4.93
N LYS A 112 -21.62 -1.60 -5.17
CA LYS A 112 -20.94 -0.30 -4.91
C LYS A 112 -20.55 0.00 -3.45
N ASN A 113 -20.65 -0.95 -2.53
CA ASN A 113 -20.34 -0.79 -1.12
C ASN A 113 -19.19 -1.74 -0.72
N PRO A 114 -17.94 -1.25 -0.65
CA PRO A 114 -16.80 -2.07 -0.24
C PRO A 114 -16.95 -2.45 1.23
N THR A 115 -17.51 -3.61 1.49
CA THR A 115 -17.55 -4.20 2.83
C THR A 115 -16.76 -5.50 2.78
N CYS A 116 -15.47 -5.46 3.12
CA CYS A 116 -14.76 -6.71 3.40
C CYS A 116 -15.43 -7.37 4.62
N PRO A 117 -15.61 -8.71 4.62
CA PRO A 117 -16.09 -9.43 5.79
C PRO A 117 -15.13 -9.20 6.97
N SER A 118 -15.75 -8.85 8.09
CA SER A 118 -15.21 -8.26 9.30
C SER A 118 -14.08 -9.06 9.96
N SER A 119 -12.89 -8.45 10.00
CA SER A 119 -11.95 -8.46 11.13
C SER A 119 -10.73 -7.57 10.82
N ILE A 120 -10.98 -6.30 10.50
CA ILE A 120 -9.97 -5.24 10.65
C ILE A 120 -10.71 -4.03 11.21
N SER A 121 -10.60 -3.82 12.51
CA SER A 121 -11.07 -2.63 13.21
C SER A 121 -10.23 -1.43 12.75
N PHE A 122 -10.63 -0.82 11.65
CA PHE A 122 -10.32 0.59 11.40
C PHE A 122 -11.32 1.39 12.21
N SER A 123 -10.86 1.98 13.31
CA SER A 123 -11.60 3.00 14.04
C SER A 123 -12.06 4.07 13.06
N LYS A 124 -13.38 4.15 12.84
CA LYS A 124 -14.02 5.27 12.15
C LYS A 124 -13.56 6.54 12.86
N ILE A 125 -12.72 7.35 12.21
CA ILE A 125 -12.62 8.77 12.56
C ILE A 125 -13.94 9.37 12.09
N SER A 126 -14.90 9.39 13.01
CA SER A 126 -16.11 10.16 12.86
C SER A 126 -15.71 11.63 12.86
N ASN A 127 -15.71 12.28 11.71
CA ASN A 127 -15.56 13.73 11.60
C ASN A 127 -16.84 14.45 12.07
N GLN A 128 -17.32 14.11 13.26
CA GLN A 128 -18.24 14.95 14.00
C GLN A 128 -17.38 15.75 14.98
N ILE A 129 -16.84 16.86 14.47
CA ILE A 129 -16.21 17.87 15.32
C ILE A 129 -17.36 18.56 16.05
N ASP A 130 -17.47 18.31 17.35
CA ASP A 130 -18.36 19.06 18.22
C ASP A 130 -17.71 20.43 18.48
N PRO A 131 -18.28 21.55 17.99
CA PRO A 131 -17.71 22.87 18.21
C PRO A 131 -17.75 23.32 19.68
N SER A 132 -18.37 22.53 20.57
CA SER A 132 -18.44 22.76 22.02
C SER A 132 -17.27 22.14 22.79
N ASP A 133 -16.49 21.24 22.17
CA ASP A 133 -15.44 20.46 22.85
C ASP A 133 -14.03 21.02 22.61
N PHE A 134 -13.62 21.95 23.47
CA PHE A 134 -12.29 22.58 23.44
C PHE A 134 -11.11 21.62 23.69
N HIS A 135 -11.35 20.41 24.23
CA HIS A 135 -10.26 19.46 24.50
C HIS A 135 -9.66 18.86 23.22
N GLN A 136 -10.36 18.97 22.08
CA GLN A 136 -9.87 18.50 20.78
C GLN A 136 -8.71 19.33 20.23
N LEU A 137 -8.48 20.54 20.75
CA LEU A 137 -7.40 21.44 20.32
C LEU A 137 -6.10 21.27 21.13
N LEU A 138 -6.12 20.47 22.21
CA LEU A 138 -4.98 20.32 23.13
C LEU A 138 -4.07 19.12 22.82
N ASN A 139 -4.42 18.29 21.83
CA ASN A 139 -3.64 17.11 21.45
C ASN A 139 -2.72 17.30 20.23
N TYR A 140 -2.50 18.55 19.79
CA TYR A 140 -1.42 18.88 18.87
C TYR A 140 -0.30 19.60 19.63
N HIS A 141 0.60 18.82 20.22
CA HIS A 141 1.90 19.27 20.69
C HIS A 141 2.99 18.32 20.21
#